data_AF-A0A2X2CI62-F1
#
_entry.id   AF-A0A2X2CI62-F1
#
_cell.length_a   1.000
_cell.length_b   1.000
_cell.length_c   1.000
_cell.angle_alpha   90.00
_cell.angle_beta   90.00
_cell.angle_gamma   90.00
#
_symmetry.space_group_name_H-M   'P 1'
#
loop_
_entity.id
_entity.type
_entity.pdbx_description
1 polymer ?
#
loop_
_entity_poly.entity_id
_entity_poly.type
_entity_poly.pdbx_seq_one_letter_code
_entity_poly.pdbx_strand_id
1 'polypeptide(L)' 'MHAMRPRFALRTDVGDIKVDLIEEFKKMSALRTWGWECILDGTPQVMPPVSLF' A
#
# COMPACT_ATOMS: atom_id res chain seq x y z
N MET A 1 31.07 -16.58 10.01
CA MET A 1 29.61 -16.40 10.24
C MET A 1 29.31 -14.90 10.15
N HIS A 2 28.91 -14.39 8.98
CA HIS A 2 28.59 -12.96 8.79
C HIS A 2 27.10 -12.75 8.98
N ALA A 3 26.65 -12.60 10.23
CA ALA A 3 25.30 -12.11 10.48
C ALA A 3 25.18 -10.71 9.88
N MET A 4 24.15 -10.48 9.07
CA MET A 4 23.84 -9.16 8.52
C MET A 4 23.66 -8.18 9.68
N ARG A 5 24.66 -7.34 9.94
CA ARG A 5 24.54 -6.24 10.90
C ARG A 5 23.53 -5.24 10.33
N PRO A 6 22.39 -4.99 10.99
CA PRO A 6 21.44 -3.98 10.54
C PRO A 6 22.19 -2.64 10.46
N ARG A 7 22.27 -2.05 9.27
CA ARG A 7 22.96 -0.77 9.06
C ARG A 7 22.14 0.42 9.56
N PHE A 8 20.88 0.19 9.91
CA PHE A 8 19.95 1.20 10.38
C PHE A 8 19.28 0.69 11.65
N ALA A 9 19.36 1.48 12.72
CA ALA A 9 18.55 1.25 13.91
C ALA A 9 17.09 1.57 13.59
N LEU A 10 16.16 0.75 14.06
CA LEU A 10 14.75 1.11 14.03
C LEU A 10 14.56 2.36 14.88
N ARG A 11 13.85 3.33 14.34
CA ARG A 11 13.53 4.56 15.07
C ARG A 11 12.55 4.26 16.19
N THR A 12 12.97 4.52 17.43
CA THR A 12 12.15 4.34 18.64
C THR A 12 11.38 5.60 19.03
N ASP A 13 11.64 6.71 18.34
CA ASP A 13 11.03 8.03 18.53
C ASP A 13 9.84 8.30 17.59
N VAL A 14 9.62 7.41 16.63
CA VAL A 14 8.47 7.48 15.73
C VAL A 14 7.24 7.04 16.54
N GLY A 15 6.38 8.00 16.87
CA GLY A 15 5.07 7.76 17.44
C GLY A 15 4.13 7.07 16.45
N ASP A 16 2.83 7.09 16.73
CA ASP A 16 1.85 6.45 15.85
C ASP A 16 1.94 6.95 14.41
N ILE A 17 1.76 6.02 13.47
CA ILE A 17 1.64 6.35 12.05
C ILE A 17 0.43 7.28 11.91
N LYS A 18 0.64 8.43 11.29
CA LYS A 18 -0.43 9.40 11.12
C LYS A 18 -1.62 8.77 10.38
N VAL A 19 -2.83 9.08 10.84
CA VAL A 19 -4.08 8.47 10.33
C VAL A 19 -4.29 8.78 8.85
N ASP A 20 -3.93 9.98 8.40
CA ASP A 20 -3.97 10.37 6.98
C ASP A 20 -3.13 9.44 6.10
N LEU A 21 -1.93 9.08 6.55
CA LEU A 21 -1.04 8.16 5.83
C LEU A 21 -1.63 6.73 5.79
N ILE A 22 -2.29 6.29 6.86
CA ILE A 22 -2.97 4.99 6.89
C ILE A 22 -4.12 4.96 5.89
N GLU A 23 -4.94 6.02 5.85
CA GLU A 23 -6.07 6.12 4.93
C GLU A 23 -5.63 6.23 3.47
N GLU A 24 -4.57 7.00 3.19
CA GLU A 24 -3.95 7.05 1.87
C GLU A 24 -3.44 5.67 1.45
N PHE A 25 -2.76 4.95 2.37
CA PHE A 25 -2.29 3.60 2.10
C PHE A 25 -3.42 2.61 1.79
N LYS A 26 -4.53 2.68 2.53
CA LYS A 26 -5.71 1.84 2.29
C LYS A 26 -6.32 2.13 0.92
N LYS A 27 -6.50 3.41 0.58
CA LYS A 27 -7.01 3.84 -0.73
C LYS A 27 -6.15 3.34 -1.88
N MET A 28 -4.83 3.56 -1.79
CA MET A 28 -3.87 3.10 -2.80
C MET A 28 -3.85 1.57 -2.91
N SER A 29 -3.97 0.86 -1.79
CA SER A 29 -4.05 -0.60 -1.79
C SER A 29 -5.32 -1.11 -2.45
N ALA A 30 -6.47 -0.47 -2.22
CA ALA A 30 -7.73 -0.85 -2.85
C ALA A 30 -7.70 -0.65 -4.36
N LEU A 31 -7.18 0.50 -4.83
CA LEU A 31 -6.98 0.77 -6.27
C LEU A 31 -6.04 -0.25 -6.92
N ARG A 32 -4.96 -0.64 -6.23
CA ARG A 32 -4.03 -1.67 -6.72
C ARG A 32 -4.70 -3.04 -6.83
N THR A 33 -5.47 -3.45 -5.83
CA THR A 33 -6.20 -4.72 -5.84
C THR A 33 -7.18 -4.75 -7.01
N TRP A 34 -7.97 -3.69 -7.17
CA TRP A 34 -8.91 -3.55 -8.28
C TRP A 34 -8.21 -3.62 -9.65
N GLY A 35 -7.07 -2.94 -9.82
CA GLY A 35 -6.30 -3.01 -11.07
C GLY A 35 -5.83 -4.44 -11.38
N TRP A 36 -5.44 -5.18 -10.34
CA TRP A 36 -5.09 -6.60 -10.49
C TRP A 36 -6.29 -7.47 -10.90
N GLU A 37 -7.46 -7.25 -10.30
CA GLU A 37 -8.69 -7.95 -10.67
C GLU A 37 -9.05 -7.71 -12.14
N CYS A 38 -8.97 -6.46 -12.62
CA CYS A 38 -9.22 -6.14 -14.03
C CYS A 38 -8.28 -6.90 -14.99
N ILE A 39 -7.01 -7.06 -14.61
CA ILE A 39 -6.04 -7.82 -15.40
C ILE A 39 -6.40 -9.31 -15.41
N LEU A 40 -6.72 -9.87 -14.24
CA LEU A 40 -7.06 -11.29 -14.10
C LEU A 40 -8.36 -11.65 -14.84
N ASP A 41 -9.35 -10.77 -14.78
CA ASP A 41 -10.64 -10.93 -15.46
C ASP A 41 -10.56 -10.70 -16.97
N GLY A 42 -9.40 -10.23 -17.48
CA GLY A 42 -9.18 -9.94 -18.90
C GLY A 42 -10.12 -8.85 -19.44
N THR A 43 -10.75 -8.07 -18.55
CA THR A 43 -11.76 -7.08 -18.89
C THR A 43 -11.20 -5.69 -18.59
N PRO A 44 -10.71 -4.95 -19.59
CA PRO A 44 -10.14 -3.63 -19.39
C PRO A 44 -11.22 -2.66 -18.89
N GLN A 45 -11.04 -2.13 -17.69
CA GLN A 45 -11.89 -1.08 -17.14
C GLN A 45 -11.23 0.28 -17.36
N VAL A 46 -12.01 1.29 -17.76
CA VAL A 46 -11.50 2.63 -18.11
C VAL A 46 -11.23 3.48 -16.87
N MET A 47 -11.95 3.24 -15.77
CA MET A 47 -11.77 3.97 -14.51
C MET A 47 -12.11 3.08 -13.30
N PRO A 48 -11.51 3.34 -12.12
CA PRO A 48 -11.91 2.70 -10.88
C PRO A 48 -13.33 3.11 -10.44
N PRO A 49 -14.05 2.26 -9.70
CA PRO A 49 -15.33 2.61 -9.09
C PRO A 49 -15.22 3.81 -8.15
N VAL A 50 -16.27 4.64 -8.09
CA VAL A 50 -16.34 5.82 -7.20
C VAL A 50 -16.16 5.44 -5.73
N SER A 51 -16.57 4.23 -5.34
CA SER A 51 -16.40 3.70 -3.97
C SER A 51 -14.95 3.49 -3.54
N LEU A 52 -13.98 3.58 -4.45
CA LEU A 52 -12.54 3.50 -4.16
C LEU A 52 -11.88 4.88 -3.93
N PHE A 53 -12.66 5.96 -3.95
CA PHE A 53 -12.17 7.33 -3.80
C PHE A 53 -12.50 7.97 -2.45
#